data_AF-A0A8T6QQA0-F1
#
_entry.id   AF-A0A8T6QQA0-F1
#
_cell.length_a   1.000
_cell.length_b   1.000
_cell.length_c   1.000
_cell.angle_alpha   90.00
_cell.angle_beta   90.00
_cell.angle_gamma   90.00
#
_symmetry.space_group_name_H-M   'P 1'
#
loop_
_entity.id
_entity.type
_entity.pdbx_description
1 polymer ?
#
loop_
_entity_poly.entity_id
_entity_poly.type
_entity_poly.pdbx_seq_one_letter_code
_entity_poly.pdbx_strand_id
1 'polypeptide(L)'
;MDVYIQHKKVRLTPQQLIGQGGEAEVYRWSRQRAVKVFKPPSHPDFAHQLEAQQAAQWRLAQHQQKLRQFPHNLPARVIAPQDLAYDHRGQQILGYAMPRLDQAELLLRYSQRSFRQTVAPQRVIDIFRDLHQTLTQLHQVGVVIGDFNDLNVLVKGTEAYLIDADSFQFRAFPCQMFTARFVDPLRCDPQATQLQLQQPHTPDSDWYAFTVMLMQCLLFVDPYGGVYKPRREDPPVPQAARPLHRLTVFHPAVRYPKPALPYQALPDALLHHFHQVFEQDWRGPFPQPLLASLVWQTCPSCGREHGRAHCPHCAQPQVTPIAKPGHVQVTPVFQTAGLIVYASQSQGQLRWVYWEAGTFYREDGTPLLQGDRLPHLRWRIQGDRTWLGYDQQLVELGASAKGHRQTVDRYGAVPQFDGGDRTRCWLAQGYLWRQGDLGPAIVGEVLAGQTQFWLGPTFGLGFYRAGQLQGAFVFDIQKSGLNDQVPLLPVTGQLLQASCCFSTGLAWLFLTTQEQGQRHDTCQVISAQGQVVATATSHQPEATWLTQLGKTLTARHDPCPFCAVDDFLLAATDDGIVRIQIQSGQLTHNRTFPETEPYVDASCQLLAGPQGLWVVRYRQIDHLQLH
;
A
#
# COMPACT_ATOMS: atom_id res chain seq x y z
N MET A 1 18.23 7.67 20.83
CA MET A 1 17.76 7.26 22.17
C MET A 1 18.65 6.16 22.71
N ASP A 2 18.89 6.09 24.01
CA ASP A 2 19.64 5.00 24.62
C ASP A 2 18.69 4.07 25.40
N VAL A 3 18.87 2.76 25.24
CA VAL A 3 18.16 1.72 26.00
C VAL A 3 19.15 0.70 26.57
N TYR A 4 18.74 -0.05 27.59
CA TYR A 4 19.58 -1.05 28.24
C TYR A 4 18.95 -2.43 28.06
N ILE A 5 19.65 -3.31 27.34
CA ILE A 5 19.21 -4.69 27.04
C ILE A 5 20.29 -5.62 27.58
N GLN A 6 19.91 -6.59 28.43
CA GLN A 6 20.85 -7.48 29.12
C GLN A 6 21.99 -6.70 29.82
N HIS A 7 21.64 -5.59 30.48
CA HIS A 7 22.56 -4.64 31.13
C HIS A 7 23.59 -3.94 30.22
N LYS A 8 23.48 -4.08 28.89
CA LYS A 8 24.33 -3.39 27.92
C LYS A 8 23.60 -2.18 27.34
N LYS A 9 24.31 -1.05 27.29
CA LYS A 9 23.82 0.17 26.65
C LYS A 9 23.75 -0.02 25.14
N VAL A 10 22.59 0.24 24.55
CA VAL A 10 22.33 0.20 23.12
C VAL A 10 21.86 1.59 22.68
N ARG A 11 22.62 2.21 21.76
CA ARG A 11 22.28 3.51 21.17
C ARG A 11 21.49 3.29 19.88
N LEU A 12 20.26 3.81 19.86
CA LEU A 12 19.34 3.76 18.72
C LEU A 12 19.37 5.09 17.96
N THR A 13 19.61 5.03 16.65
CA THR A 13 19.69 6.20 15.76
C THR A 13 18.61 6.17 14.66
N PRO A 14 18.22 7.32 14.08
CA PRO A 14 17.23 7.38 13.00
C PRO A 14 17.59 6.50 11.79
N GLN A 15 18.87 6.37 11.45
CA GLN A 15 19.34 5.53 10.34
C GLN A 15 19.12 4.03 10.60
N GLN A 16 18.94 3.63 11.85
CA GLN A 16 18.62 2.26 12.23
C GLN A 16 17.11 1.99 12.25
N LEU A 17 16.27 3.00 12.12
CA LEU A 17 14.82 2.81 12.12
C LEU A 17 14.40 1.98 10.91
N ILE A 18 13.62 0.93 11.14
CA ILE A 18 13.12 0.02 10.10
C ILE A 18 11.60 -0.09 10.11
N GLY A 19 10.93 0.47 11.12
CA GLY A 19 9.48 0.57 11.18
C GLY A 19 9.02 1.62 12.18
N GLN A 20 7.94 2.33 11.85
CA GLN A 20 7.31 3.33 12.71
C GLN A 20 5.81 3.11 12.69
N GLY A 21 5.26 2.60 13.80
CA GLY A 21 3.82 2.40 14.00
C GLY A 21 3.19 3.56 14.78
N GLY A 22 1.90 3.48 15.12
CA GLY A 22 1.25 4.48 15.98
C GLY A 22 1.81 4.52 17.41
N GLU A 23 2.19 3.36 17.94
CA GLU A 23 2.50 3.19 19.38
C GLU A 23 3.99 3.02 19.69
N ALA A 24 4.78 2.63 18.68
CA ALA A 24 6.16 2.22 18.85
C ALA A 24 6.98 2.45 17.58
N GLU A 25 8.30 2.42 17.78
CA GLU A 25 9.33 2.50 16.76
C GLU A 25 10.17 1.22 16.79
N VAL A 26 10.58 0.71 15.64
CA VAL A 26 11.38 -0.52 15.52
C VAL A 26 12.72 -0.16 14.91
N TYR A 27 13.78 -0.46 15.65
CA TYR A 27 15.16 -0.18 15.26
C TYR A 27 15.91 -1.48 14.98
N ARG A 28 16.68 -1.50 13.90
CA ARG A 28 17.66 -2.55 13.61
C ARG A 28 18.78 -2.46 14.64
N TRP A 29 18.95 -3.51 15.44
CA TRP A 29 20.03 -3.61 16.42
C TRP A 29 21.20 -4.46 15.91
N SER A 30 20.92 -5.54 15.19
CA SER A 30 21.92 -6.35 14.50
C SER A 30 21.34 -6.90 13.19
N ARG A 31 22.10 -7.76 12.48
CA ARG A 31 21.57 -8.46 11.30
C ARG A 31 20.31 -9.27 11.63
N GLN A 32 20.29 -9.93 12.79
CA GLN A 32 19.23 -10.88 13.18
C GLN A 32 18.28 -10.35 14.25
N ARG A 33 18.53 -9.16 14.82
CA ARG A 33 17.71 -8.62 15.93
C ARG A 33 17.25 -7.19 15.66
N ALA A 34 16.03 -6.92 16.11
CA ALA A 34 15.44 -5.60 16.16
C ALA A 34 15.05 -5.25 17.60
N VAL A 35 14.89 -3.96 17.89
CA VAL A 35 14.43 -3.43 19.16
C VAL A 35 13.19 -2.59 18.90
N LYS A 36 12.05 -3.01 19.46
CA LYS A 36 10.83 -2.20 19.49
C LYS A 36 10.88 -1.31 20.72
N VAL A 37 10.67 -0.02 20.55
CA VAL A 37 10.64 0.99 21.61
C VAL A 37 9.29 1.68 21.60
N PHE A 38 8.62 1.75 22.74
CA PHE A 38 7.32 2.39 22.86
C PHE A 38 7.46 3.90 22.86
N LYS A 39 6.55 4.59 22.17
CA LYS A 39 6.52 6.04 22.14
C LYS A 39 6.06 6.59 23.49
N PRO A 40 6.84 7.48 24.13
CA PRO A 40 6.40 8.15 25.34
C PRO A 40 5.27 9.15 25.04
N PRO A 41 4.52 9.61 26.06
CA PRO A 41 3.49 10.64 25.89
C PRO A 41 4.03 11.95 25.30
N SER A 42 5.32 12.24 25.51
CA SER A 42 6.00 13.42 24.95
C SER A 42 6.42 13.25 23.48
N HIS A 43 6.12 12.12 22.85
CA HIS A 43 6.49 11.88 21.46
C HIS A 43 5.77 12.88 20.51
N PRO A 44 6.44 13.40 19.47
CA PRO A 44 5.84 14.36 18.52
C PRO A 44 4.53 13.88 17.88
N ASP A 45 4.40 12.58 17.59
CA ASP A 45 3.15 12.00 17.09
C ASP A 45 1.92 12.16 18.01
N PHE A 46 2.12 12.47 19.30
CA PHE A 46 1.05 12.76 20.25
C PHE A 46 1.00 14.25 20.64
N ALA A 47 1.75 15.11 19.94
CA ALA A 47 1.77 16.54 20.22
C ALA A 47 0.36 17.12 20.08
N HIS A 48 -0.06 17.90 21.08
CA HIS A 48 -1.38 18.53 21.15
C HIS A 48 -2.59 17.57 21.20
N GLN A 49 -2.38 16.27 21.46
CA GLN A 49 -3.44 15.27 21.58
C GLN A 49 -3.49 14.68 23.01
N LEU A 50 -4.18 15.37 23.94
CA LEU A 50 -4.22 14.97 25.35
C LEU A 50 -4.68 13.52 25.57
N GLU A 51 -5.72 13.08 24.84
CA GLU A 51 -6.23 11.71 24.93
C GLU A 51 -5.19 10.67 24.48
N ALA A 52 -4.47 10.93 23.38
CA ALA A 52 -3.41 10.06 22.89
C ALA A 52 -2.23 10.00 23.88
N GLN A 53 -1.89 11.11 24.52
CA GLN A 53 -0.87 11.18 25.56
C GLN A 53 -1.26 10.34 26.79
N GLN A 54 -2.51 10.44 27.24
CA GLN A 54 -3.05 9.64 28.34
C GLN A 54 -3.10 8.15 28.00
N ALA A 55 -3.54 7.80 26.78
CA ALA A 55 -3.53 6.44 26.28
C ALA A 55 -2.10 5.85 26.28
N ALA A 56 -1.10 6.64 25.83
CA ALA A 56 0.30 6.24 25.89
C ALA A 56 0.79 6.02 27.33
N GLN A 57 0.42 6.88 28.29
CA GLN A 57 0.76 6.70 29.71
C GLN A 57 0.19 5.39 30.26
N TRP A 58 -1.09 5.13 30.01
CA TRP A 58 -1.77 3.93 30.50
C TRP A 58 -1.18 2.65 29.89
N ARG A 59 -0.94 2.66 28.57
CA ARG A 59 -0.30 1.55 27.85
C ARG A 59 1.10 1.24 28.42
N LEU A 60 1.93 2.26 28.64
CA LEU A 60 3.27 2.08 29.21
C LEU A 60 3.23 1.51 30.64
N ALA A 61 2.25 1.92 31.45
CA ALA A 61 2.02 1.37 32.78
C ALA A 61 1.61 -0.11 32.71
N GLN A 62 0.69 -0.47 31.82
CA GLN A 62 0.32 -1.87 31.59
C GLN A 62 1.49 -2.71 31.07
N HIS A 63 2.32 -2.19 30.18
CA HIS A 63 3.48 -2.89 29.63
C HIS A 63 4.48 -3.33 30.70
N GLN A 64 4.55 -2.60 31.82
CA GLN A 64 5.36 -3.03 32.96
C GLN A 64 4.92 -4.41 33.47
N GLN A 65 3.63 -4.71 33.48
CA GLN A 65 3.13 -6.00 33.97
C GLN A 65 3.00 -7.03 32.83
N LYS A 66 2.42 -6.62 31.70
CA LYS A 66 2.11 -7.50 30.55
C LYS A 66 3.35 -8.20 30.00
N LEU A 67 4.43 -7.46 29.75
CA LEU A 67 5.64 -8.01 29.13
C LEU A 67 6.40 -8.99 30.03
N ARG A 68 6.31 -8.84 31.35
CA ARG A 68 6.89 -9.80 32.31
C ARG A 68 6.12 -11.12 32.38
N GLN A 69 4.87 -11.10 31.90
CA GLN A 69 3.95 -12.24 31.90
C GLN A 69 3.73 -12.82 30.50
N PHE A 70 4.57 -12.42 29.54
CA PHE A 70 4.43 -12.82 28.15
C PHE A 70 4.47 -14.34 28.01
N PRO A 71 3.57 -14.96 27.23
CA PRO A 71 3.50 -16.41 27.09
C PRO A 71 4.80 -16.98 26.48
N HIS A 72 5.18 -18.16 26.97
CA HIS A 72 6.28 -18.96 26.42
C HIS A 72 5.74 -20.02 25.47
N ASN A 73 6.61 -20.65 24.68
CA ASN A 73 6.28 -21.73 23.74
C ASN A 73 5.26 -21.33 22.65
N LEU A 74 5.34 -20.08 22.19
CA LEU A 74 4.56 -19.65 21.03
C LEU A 74 5.05 -20.32 19.73
N PRO A 75 4.18 -20.45 18.71
CA PRO A 75 4.58 -20.93 17.40
C PRO A 75 5.78 -20.17 16.83
N ALA A 76 6.64 -20.84 16.07
CA ALA A 76 7.87 -20.25 15.51
C ALA A 76 7.60 -19.05 14.58
N ARG A 77 6.39 -18.94 14.04
CA ARG A 77 5.94 -17.83 13.20
C ARG A 77 5.49 -16.59 13.98
N VAL A 78 5.52 -16.61 15.30
CA VAL A 78 5.21 -15.42 16.12
C VAL A 78 6.51 -14.70 16.50
N ILE A 79 6.64 -13.45 16.09
CA ILE A 79 7.77 -12.60 16.49
C ILE A 79 7.52 -12.06 17.90
N ALA A 80 8.01 -12.81 18.89
CA ALA A 80 7.82 -12.52 20.30
C ALA A 80 8.98 -11.70 20.92
N PRO A 81 8.71 -10.97 22.03
CA PRO A 81 9.75 -10.42 22.90
C PRO A 81 10.74 -11.50 23.37
N GLN A 82 12.03 -11.23 23.24
CA GLN A 82 13.11 -12.11 23.72
C GLN A 82 13.85 -11.52 24.91
N ASP A 83 14.14 -10.21 24.88
CA ASP A 83 14.77 -9.48 25.97
C ASP A 83 14.05 -8.15 26.17
N LEU A 84 13.86 -7.73 27.41
CA LEU A 84 13.27 -6.43 27.71
C LEU A 84 14.32 -5.31 27.57
N ALA A 85 13.89 -4.17 27.05
CA ALA A 85 14.70 -2.96 26.94
C ALA A 85 14.30 -1.98 28.05
N TYR A 86 15.27 -1.58 28.87
CA TYR A 86 15.05 -0.74 30.04
C TYR A 86 15.61 0.67 29.87
N ASP A 87 15.16 1.56 30.76
CA ASP A 87 15.84 2.82 31.03
C ASP A 87 17.23 2.62 31.66
N HIS A 88 17.97 3.72 31.83
CA HIS A 88 19.31 3.70 32.42
C HIS A 88 19.35 3.25 33.89
N ARG A 89 18.21 3.26 34.58
CA ARG A 89 18.11 2.84 35.99
C ARG A 89 17.69 1.37 36.14
N GLY A 90 17.31 0.71 35.03
CA GLY A 90 16.76 -0.64 35.05
C GLY A 90 15.34 -0.72 35.64
N GLN A 91 14.65 0.41 35.81
CA GLN A 91 13.37 0.47 36.53
C GLN A 91 12.17 0.33 35.61
N GLN A 92 12.20 1.03 34.47
CA GLN A 92 11.09 1.05 33.52
C GLN A 92 11.42 0.27 32.24
N ILE A 93 10.49 -0.58 31.81
CA ILE A 93 10.52 -1.22 30.50
C ILE A 93 10.11 -0.16 29.46
N LEU A 94 11.02 0.15 28.54
CA LEU A 94 10.83 1.08 27.42
C LEU A 94 10.49 0.36 26.11
N GLY A 95 10.67 -0.95 26.07
CA GLY A 95 10.54 -1.73 24.85
C GLY A 95 11.04 -3.16 25.03
N TYR A 96 11.32 -3.83 23.92
CA TYR A 96 11.91 -5.16 23.91
C TYR A 96 12.69 -5.44 22.62
N ALA A 97 13.66 -6.34 22.70
CA ALA A 97 14.36 -6.90 21.57
C ALA A 97 13.68 -8.19 21.09
N MET A 98 13.69 -8.39 19.78
CA MET A 98 13.03 -9.51 19.10
C MET A 98 13.84 -9.95 17.86
N PRO A 99 13.55 -11.13 17.28
CA PRO A 99 14.09 -11.50 15.97
C PRO A 99 13.72 -10.47 14.91
N ARG A 100 14.66 -10.20 14.00
CA ARG A 100 14.43 -9.37 12.82
C ARG A 100 14.20 -10.27 11.62
N LEU A 101 13.09 -10.04 10.93
CA LEU A 101 12.83 -10.64 9.62
C LEU A 101 13.35 -9.72 8.53
N ASP A 102 14.29 -10.23 7.75
CA ASP A 102 14.74 -9.63 6.49
C ASP A 102 13.96 -10.19 5.31
N GLN A 103 13.80 -9.35 4.27
CA GLN A 103 13.18 -9.74 3.00
C GLN A 103 11.75 -10.29 3.15
N ALA A 104 11.00 -9.75 4.12
CA ALA A 104 9.59 -10.04 4.30
C ALA A 104 8.74 -8.88 3.76
N GLU A 105 7.56 -9.22 3.25
CA GLU A 105 6.59 -8.28 2.69
C GLU A 105 5.33 -8.26 3.57
N LEU A 106 4.73 -7.10 3.79
CA LEU A 106 3.43 -7.03 4.50
C LEU A 106 2.37 -7.82 3.72
N LEU A 107 1.50 -8.55 4.43
CA LEU A 107 0.39 -9.27 3.80
C LEU A 107 -0.55 -8.32 3.04
N LEU A 108 -0.68 -7.06 3.49
CA LEU A 108 -1.39 -5.99 2.78
C LEU A 108 -1.01 -5.93 1.30
N ARG A 109 0.25 -6.20 0.96
CA ARG A 109 0.72 -6.12 -0.43
C ARG A 109 0.06 -7.19 -1.30
N TYR A 110 -0.25 -8.36 -0.74
CA TYR A 110 -0.92 -9.45 -1.46
C TYR A 110 -2.40 -9.17 -1.76
N SER A 111 -3.02 -8.16 -1.12
CA SER A 111 -4.34 -7.65 -1.52
C SER A 111 -4.28 -6.54 -2.58
N GLN A 112 -3.09 -5.98 -2.83
CA GLN A 112 -2.88 -4.95 -3.84
C GLN A 112 -2.67 -5.60 -5.21
N ARG A 113 -3.57 -5.32 -6.16
CA ARG A 113 -3.56 -5.93 -7.49
C ARG A 113 -2.22 -5.76 -8.22
N SER A 114 -1.65 -4.55 -8.19
CA SER A 114 -0.34 -4.23 -8.80
C SER A 114 0.79 -5.14 -8.30
N PHE A 115 0.78 -5.50 -7.01
CA PHE A 115 1.75 -6.44 -6.44
C PHE A 115 1.35 -7.89 -6.68
N ARG A 116 0.11 -8.28 -6.33
CA ARG A 116 -0.31 -9.68 -6.37
C ARG A 116 -0.20 -10.25 -7.77
N GLN A 117 -0.44 -9.48 -8.83
CA GLN A 117 -0.26 -9.96 -10.21
C GLN A 117 1.18 -10.37 -10.53
N THR A 118 2.19 -9.91 -9.78
CA THR A 118 3.57 -10.39 -9.91
C THR A 118 3.81 -11.74 -9.21
N VAL A 119 2.89 -12.17 -8.35
CA VAL A 119 2.95 -13.37 -7.53
C VAL A 119 2.00 -14.44 -8.07
N ALA A 120 2.44 -15.70 -8.10
CA ALA A 120 1.57 -16.81 -8.50
C ALA A 120 0.41 -17.00 -7.50
N PRO A 121 -0.83 -17.24 -7.94
CA PRO A 121 -1.97 -17.45 -7.02
C PRO A 121 -1.75 -18.57 -5.99
N GLN A 122 -1.06 -19.65 -6.37
CA GLN A 122 -0.73 -20.75 -5.46
C GLN A 122 0.09 -20.30 -4.25
N ARG A 123 0.98 -19.31 -4.43
CA ARG A 123 1.77 -18.74 -3.33
C ARG A 123 0.86 -18.15 -2.26
N VAL A 124 -0.23 -17.48 -2.65
CA VAL A 124 -1.21 -16.91 -1.71
C VAL A 124 -1.85 -18.04 -0.89
N ILE A 125 -2.24 -19.14 -1.52
CA ILE A 125 -2.84 -20.28 -0.82
C ILE A 125 -1.88 -20.85 0.22
N ASP A 126 -0.61 -21.04 -0.14
CA ASP A 126 0.38 -21.59 0.76
C ASP A 126 0.68 -20.66 1.95
N ILE A 127 0.67 -19.34 1.74
CA ILE A 127 0.75 -18.33 2.81
C ILE A 127 -0.39 -18.50 3.80
N PHE A 128 -1.63 -18.61 3.32
CA PHE A 128 -2.79 -18.76 4.20
C PHE A 128 -2.86 -20.13 4.88
N ARG A 129 -2.26 -21.18 4.29
CA ARG A 129 -2.10 -22.48 4.97
C ARG A 129 -1.11 -22.40 6.13
N ASP A 130 0.04 -21.75 5.95
CA ASP A 130 1.03 -21.54 7.03
C ASP A 130 0.46 -20.64 8.15
N LEU A 131 -0.28 -19.59 7.76
CA LEU A 131 -0.98 -18.71 8.70
C LEU A 131 -2.07 -19.44 9.48
N HIS A 132 -2.85 -20.30 8.82
CA HIS A 132 -3.90 -21.13 9.46
C HIS A 132 -3.31 -22.01 10.57
N GLN A 133 -2.21 -22.71 10.27
CA GLN A 133 -1.53 -23.55 11.25
C GLN A 133 -1.03 -22.72 12.44
N THR A 134 -0.40 -21.58 12.17
CA THR A 134 0.09 -20.67 13.21
C THR A 134 -1.04 -20.18 14.12
N LEU A 135 -2.16 -19.76 13.53
CA LEU A 135 -3.33 -19.28 14.27
C LEU A 135 -3.93 -20.37 15.15
N THR A 136 -4.08 -21.58 14.61
CA THR A 136 -4.58 -22.75 15.34
C THR A 136 -3.71 -23.04 16.57
N GLN A 137 -2.39 -23.09 16.40
CA GLN A 137 -1.46 -23.36 17.50
C GLN A 137 -1.44 -22.24 18.55
N LEU A 138 -1.60 -20.98 18.12
CA LEU A 138 -1.66 -19.83 19.01
C LEU A 138 -2.92 -19.84 19.89
N HIS A 139 -4.08 -20.20 19.32
CA HIS A 139 -5.32 -20.38 20.09
C HIS A 139 -5.23 -21.56 21.07
N GLN A 140 -4.54 -22.64 20.72
CA GLN A 140 -4.33 -23.80 21.60
C GLN A 140 -3.56 -23.45 22.89
N VAL A 141 -2.69 -22.44 22.85
CA VAL A 141 -1.96 -21.95 24.03
C VAL A 141 -2.67 -20.80 24.75
N GLY A 142 -3.95 -20.53 24.42
CA GLY A 142 -4.79 -19.56 25.11
C GLY A 142 -4.46 -18.10 24.79
N VAL A 143 -3.85 -17.84 23.63
CA VAL A 143 -3.57 -16.49 23.14
C VAL A 143 -4.56 -16.17 22.03
N VAL A 144 -5.04 -14.93 21.97
CA VAL A 144 -5.90 -14.39 20.90
C VAL A 144 -5.17 -13.18 20.31
N ILE A 145 -5.09 -13.06 18.98
CA ILE A 145 -4.35 -11.98 18.33
C ILE A 145 -5.04 -10.64 18.63
N GLY A 146 -6.36 -10.57 18.46
CA GLY A 146 -7.13 -9.36 18.72
C GLY A 146 -7.19 -8.45 17.50
N ASP A 147 -6.32 -7.42 17.42
CA ASP A 147 -6.19 -6.58 16.22
C ASP A 147 -5.47 -7.33 15.09
N PHE A 148 -6.09 -8.41 14.60
CA PHE A 148 -5.55 -9.25 13.55
C PHE A 148 -5.84 -8.62 12.19
N ASN A 149 -4.79 -8.07 11.56
CA ASN A 149 -4.89 -7.35 10.30
C ASN A 149 -3.67 -7.62 9.41
N ASP A 150 -3.78 -7.23 8.15
CA ASP A 150 -2.78 -7.49 7.11
C ASP A 150 -1.50 -6.64 7.21
N LEU A 151 -1.43 -5.68 8.14
CA LEU A 151 -0.21 -4.97 8.52
C LEU A 151 0.57 -5.70 9.63
N ASN A 152 -0.12 -6.53 10.42
CA ASN A 152 0.47 -7.33 11.49
C ASN A 152 0.91 -8.73 11.01
N VAL A 153 0.91 -8.97 9.70
CA VAL A 153 1.42 -10.20 9.07
C VAL A 153 2.54 -9.87 8.09
N LEU A 154 3.72 -10.44 8.33
CA LEU A 154 4.87 -10.39 7.42
C LEU A 154 5.03 -11.72 6.70
N VAL A 155 5.18 -11.67 5.38
CA VAL A 155 5.32 -12.85 4.52
C VAL A 155 6.74 -12.95 4.02
N LYS A 156 7.39 -14.10 4.27
CA LYS A 156 8.70 -14.45 3.72
C LYS A 156 8.58 -15.73 2.89
N GLY A 157 8.60 -15.59 1.57
CA GLY A 157 8.29 -16.72 0.69
C GLY A 157 6.83 -17.16 0.87
N THR A 158 6.60 -18.38 1.39
CA THR A 158 5.26 -18.88 1.79
C THR A 158 5.00 -18.77 3.29
N GLU A 159 5.98 -18.34 4.08
CA GLU A 159 5.88 -18.34 5.54
C GLU A 159 5.23 -17.04 6.02
N ALA A 160 4.17 -17.14 6.83
CA ALA A 160 3.41 -16.03 7.36
C ALA A 160 3.76 -15.82 8.84
N TYR A 161 4.42 -14.71 9.15
CA TYR A 161 4.85 -14.35 10.48
C TYR A 161 3.94 -13.30 11.10
N LEU A 162 3.47 -13.56 12.31
CA LEU A 162 2.71 -12.62 13.11
C LEU A 162 3.68 -11.69 13.86
N ILE A 163 3.49 -10.39 13.72
CA ILE A 163 4.24 -9.35 14.45
C ILE A 163 3.32 -8.63 15.44
N ASP A 164 3.90 -7.68 16.18
CA ASP A 164 3.17 -6.90 17.18
C ASP A 164 2.59 -7.78 18.32
N ALA A 165 3.27 -8.87 18.66
CA ALA A 165 2.74 -9.88 19.59
C ALA A 165 2.50 -9.34 21.02
N ASP A 166 3.08 -8.19 21.38
CA ASP A 166 2.77 -7.47 22.62
C ASP A 166 1.36 -6.88 22.67
N SER A 167 0.68 -6.70 21.54
CA SER A 167 -0.73 -6.28 21.50
C SER A 167 -1.71 -7.45 21.68
N PHE A 168 -1.25 -8.70 21.59
CA PHE A 168 -2.11 -9.89 21.72
C PHE A 168 -2.81 -9.96 23.07
N GLN A 169 -3.97 -10.60 23.07
CA GLN A 169 -4.74 -10.91 24.25
C GLN A 169 -4.28 -12.22 24.86
N PHE A 170 -3.93 -12.19 26.14
CA PHE A 170 -3.60 -13.38 26.93
C PHE A 170 -3.78 -13.09 28.42
N ARG A 171 -4.12 -14.12 29.20
CA ARG A 171 -4.38 -14.00 30.65
C ARG A 171 -5.36 -12.84 30.93
N ALA A 172 -5.01 -11.92 31.83
CA ALA A 172 -5.83 -10.77 32.21
C ALA A 172 -5.59 -9.52 31.32
N PHE A 173 -4.88 -9.64 30.20
CA PHE A 173 -4.53 -8.53 29.34
C PHE A 173 -5.34 -8.57 28.04
N PRO A 174 -6.53 -7.94 27.99
CA PRO A 174 -7.32 -7.86 26.77
C PRO A 174 -6.65 -6.95 25.73
N CYS A 175 -6.85 -7.26 24.45
CA CYS A 175 -6.57 -6.33 23.37
C CYS A 175 -7.79 -5.42 23.17
N GLN A 176 -7.58 -4.11 23.24
CA GLN A 176 -8.64 -3.10 23.10
C GLN A 176 -8.62 -2.42 21.73
N MET A 177 -7.54 -2.61 20.97
CA MET A 177 -7.39 -2.02 19.64
C MET A 177 -8.07 -2.90 18.59
N PHE A 178 -8.44 -2.28 17.48
CA PHE A 178 -8.93 -2.98 16.31
C PHE A 178 -8.72 -2.13 15.05
N THR A 179 -8.54 -2.81 13.92
CA THR A 179 -8.61 -2.20 12.60
C THR A 179 -10.01 -2.42 12.02
N ALA A 180 -10.72 -1.35 11.71
CA ALA A 180 -12.14 -1.38 11.31
C ALA A 180 -12.45 -2.36 10.15
N ARG A 181 -11.48 -2.60 9.27
CA ARG A 181 -11.64 -3.52 8.15
C ARG A 181 -11.69 -5.00 8.55
N PHE A 182 -11.09 -5.36 9.69
CA PHE A 182 -10.88 -6.76 10.10
C PHE A 182 -11.59 -7.14 11.39
N VAL A 183 -12.11 -6.18 12.14
CA VAL A 183 -12.88 -6.44 13.36
C VAL A 183 -14.15 -7.21 13.03
N ASP A 184 -14.44 -8.22 13.85
CA ASP A 184 -15.69 -8.97 13.77
C ASP A 184 -16.87 -8.08 14.21
N PRO A 185 -17.85 -7.80 13.32
CA PRO A 185 -18.99 -6.94 13.65
C PRO A 185 -19.85 -7.49 14.81
N LEU A 186 -19.77 -8.78 15.12
CA LEU A 186 -20.47 -9.37 16.28
C LEU A 186 -19.86 -9.00 17.63
N ARG A 187 -18.64 -8.44 17.62
CA ARG A 187 -17.98 -7.90 18.83
C ARG A 187 -18.23 -6.39 18.99
N CYS A 188 -18.87 -5.77 18.00
CA CYS A 188 -19.15 -4.34 17.99
C CYS A 188 -20.58 -4.03 18.44
N ASP A 189 -20.82 -2.77 18.80
CA ASP A 189 -22.17 -2.26 19.06
C ASP A 189 -23.02 -2.32 17.78
N PRO A 190 -24.10 -3.13 17.74
CA PRO A 190 -24.94 -3.27 16.55
C PRO A 190 -25.79 -2.03 16.24
N GLN A 191 -25.94 -1.09 17.18
CA GLN A 191 -26.72 0.14 17.00
C GLN A 191 -25.85 1.34 16.57
N ALA A 192 -24.53 1.19 16.55
CA ALA A 192 -23.62 2.26 16.20
C ALA A 192 -23.66 2.60 14.69
N THR A 193 -23.38 3.85 14.35
CA THR A 193 -23.26 4.34 12.97
C THR A 193 -21.89 4.07 12.34
N GLN A 194 -20.98 3.45 13.12
CA GLN A 194 -19.66 2.99 12.73
C GLN A 194 -19.24 1.87 13.69
N LEU A 195 -18.28 1.04 13.28
CA LEU A 195 -17.76 -0.03 14.13
C LEU A 195 -17.18 0.51 15.44
N GLN A 196 -17.72 0.06 16.57
CA GLN A 196 -17.23 0.35 17.91
C GLN A 196 -17.14 -0.95 18.68
N LEU A 197 -15.93 -1.38 19.03
CA LEU A 197 -15.70 -2.61 19.77
C LEU A 197 -16.34 -2.53 21.17
N GLN A 198 -17.27 -3.42 21.47
CA GLN A 198 -18.00 -3.46 22.75
C GLN A 198 -17.60 -4.67 23.59
N GLN A 199 -17.18 -5.77 22.94
CA GLN A 199 -16.80 -7.00 23.61
C GLN A 199 -15.34 -7.38 23.27
N PRO A 200 -14.62 -8.10 24.15
CA PRO A 200 -13.23 -8.50 23.90
C PRO A 200 -13.09 -9.35 22.64
N HIS A 201 -11.93 -9.38 22.01
CA HIS A 201 -11.68 -10.32 20.90
C HIS A 201 -11.72 -11.78 21.37
N THR A 202 -12.01 -12.71 20.47
CA THR A 202 -12.07 -14.16 20.71
C THR A 202 -11.26 -14.92 19.64
N PRO A 203 -10.95 -16.21 19.83
CA PRO A 203 -10.38 -17.02 18.76
C PRO A 203 -11.19 -16.95 17.46
N ASP A 204 -12.51 -16.91 17.58
CA ASP A 204 -13.44 -16.81 16.47
C ASP A 204 -13.36 -15.47 15.72
N SER A 205 -13.13 -14.35 16.43
CA SER A 205 -12.92 -13.06 15.77
C SER A 205 -11.61 -13.01 14.99
N ASP A 206 -10.56 -13.72 15.44
CA ASP A 206 -9.33 -13.85 14.64
C ASP A 206 -9.61 -14.67 13.35
N TRP A 207 -10.44 -15.71 13.41
CA TRP A 207 -10.82 -16.48 12.21
C TRP A 207 -11.68 -15.69 11.22
N TYR A 208 -12.53 -14.80 11.73
CA TYR A 208 -13.21 -13.82 10.90
C TYR A 208 -12.20 -12.93 10.16
N ALA A 209 -11.23 -12.34 10.88
CA ALA A 209 -10.19 -11.51 10.28
C ALA A 209 -9.32 -12.27 9.26
N PHE A 210 -8.97 -13.53 9.55
CA PHE A 210 -8.31 -14.44 8.61
C PHE A 210 -9.08 -14.53 7.29
N THR A 211 -10.41 -14.73 7.37
CA THR A 211 -11.28 -14.88 6.21
C THR A 211 -11.38 -13.58 5.40
N VAL A 212 -11.44 -12.43 6.07
CA VAL A 212 -11.39 -11.11 5.42
C VAL A 212 -10.09 -10.94 4.62
N MET A 213 -8.93 -11.22 5.24
CA MET A 213 -7.63 -11.11 4.57
C MET A 213 -7.51 -12.06 3.38
N LEU A 214 -8.02 -13.29 3.51
CA LEU A 214 -8.03 -14.27 2.43
C LEU A 214 -8.84 -13.75 1.23
N MET A 215 -10.07 -13.28 1.47
CA MET A 215 -10.92 -12.73 0.42
C MET A 215 -10.23 -11.55 -0.29
N GLN A 216 -9.62 -10.64 0.45
CA GLN A 216 -8.88 -9.51 -0.11
C GLN A 216 -7.72 -9.94 -1.00
N CYS A 217 -6.94 -10.95 -0.60
CA CYS A 217 -5.81 -11.46 -1.38
C CYS A 217 -6.23 -12.25 -2.62
N LEU A 218 -7.43 -12.84 -2.61
CA LEU A 218 -7.97 -13.60 -3.75
C LEU A 218 -8.73 -12.70 -4.74
N LEU A 219 -9.45 -11.68 -4.27
CA LEU A 219 -10.37 -10.88 -5.08
C LEU A 219 -10.00 -9.40 -5.24
N PHE A 220 -9.00 -8.90 -4.52
CA PHE A 220 -8.64 -7.48 -4.45
C PHE A 220 -9.74 -6.57 -3.88
N VAL A 221 -10.67 -7.15 -3.12
CA VAL A 221 -11.76 -6.42 -2.46
C VAL A 221 -12.06 -7.05 -1.10
N ASP A 222 -12.37 -6.21 -0.12
CA ASP A 222 -12.86 -6.66 1.18
C ASP A 222 -14.37 -6.98 1.14
N PRO A 223 -14.91 -7.73 2.12
CA PRO A 223 -16.31 -8.16 2.09
C PRO A 223 -17.32 -7.01 2.02
N TYR A 224 -16.96 -5.81 2.49
CA TYR A 224 -17.82 -4.64 2.52
C TYR A 224 -17.35 -3.53 1.57
N GLY A 225 -16.51 -3.88 0.59
CA GLY A 225 -16.10 -2.98 -0.48
C GLY A 225 -17.24 -2.60 -1.42
N GLY A 226 -16.91 -2.03 -2.58
CA GLY A 226 -17.91 -1.59 -3.55
C GLY A 226 -18.70 -0.37 -3.12
N VAL A 227 -19.69 0.00 -3.94
CA VAL A 227 -20.53 1.18 -3.72
C VAL A 227 -21.96 0.73 -3.46
N TYR A 228 -22.48 1.02 -2.26
CA TYR A 228 -23.88 0.77 -1.91
C TYR A 228 -24.78 1.78 -2.61
N LYS A 229 -25.69 1.28 -3.46
CA LYS A 229 -26.69 2.05 -4.21
C LYS A 229 -28.09 1.53 -3.85
N PRO A 230 -28.62 1.88 -2.66
CA PRO A 230 -29.94 1.45 -2.22
C PRO A 230 -31.03 1.91 -3.19
N ARG A 231 -32.16 1.19 -3.23
CA ARG A 231 -33.37 1.72 -3.87
C ARG A 231 -33.90 2.89 -3.05
N ARG A 232 -34.71 3.74 -3.67
CA ARG A 232 -35.25 4.96 -3.03
C ARG A 232 -36.01 4.68 -1.71
N GLU A 233 -36.53 3.47 -1.54
CA GLU A 233 -37.30 3.02 -0.37
C GLU A 233 -36.42 2.43 0.74
N ASP A 234 -35.18 2.05 0.43
CA ASP A 234 -34.25 1.44 1.40
C ASP A 234 -33.51 2.55 2.19
N PRO A 235 -33.31 2.41 3.51
CA PRO A 235 -32.61 3.42 4.30
C PRO A 235 -31.14 3.54 3.86
N PRO A 236 -30.57 4.76 3.83
CA PRO A 236 -29.16 4.95 3.56
C PRO A 236 -28.34 4.38 4.72
N VAL A 237 -27.33 3.56 4.41
CA VAL A 237 -26.38 3.03 5.39
C VAL A 237 -25.01 3.60 5.08
N PRO A 238 -24.36 4.31 6.03
CA PRO A 238 -22.99 4.78 5.85
C PRO A 238 -22.03 3.61 5.58
N GLN A 239 -21.00 3.84 4.76
CA GLN A 239 -20.01 2.81 4.41
C GLN A 239 -19.39 2.14 5.66
N ALA A 240 -19.13 2.92 6.72
CA ALA A 240 -18.55 2.43 7.97
C ALA A 240 -19.51 1.55 8.81
N ALA A 241 -20.83 1.66 8.59
CA ALA A 241 -21.85 0.85 9.28
C ALA A 241 -22.21 -0.42 8.52
N ARG A 242 -21.89 -0.52 7.21
CA ARG A 242 -22.26 -1.68 6.37
C ARG A 242 -21.96 -3.05 6.97
N PRO A 243 -20.83 -3.27 7.68
CA PRO A 243 -20.57 -4.54 8.35
C PRO A 243 -21.64 -4.94 9.37
N LEU A 244 -22.17 -3.99 10.13
CA LEU A 244 -23.24 -4.20 11.11
C LEU A 244 -24.57 -4.60 10.46
N HIS A 245 -24.78 -4.21 9.19
CA HIS A 245 -25.98 -4.51 8.42
C HIS A 245 -25.80 -5.66 7.41
N ARG A 246 -24.64 -6.33 7.39
CA ARG A 246 -24.33 -7.43 6.46
C ARG A 246 -24.48 -7.01 4.99
N LEU A 247 -24.25 -5.73 4.70
CA LEU A 247 -24.29 -5.19 3.34
C LEU A 247 -22.97 -5.45 2.61
N THR A 248 -22.75 -6.71 2.23
CA THR A 248 -21.52 -7.18 1.59
C THR A 248 -21.46 -6.83 0.10
N VAL A 249 -20.33 -7.12 -0.56
CA VAL A 249 -20.18 -7.06 -2.01
C VAL A 249 -21.03 -8.08 -2.78
N PHE A 250 -21.66 -9.04 -2.09
CA PHE A 250 -22.61 -9.99 -2.69
C PHE A 250 -24.05 -9.47 -2.67
N HIS A 251 -24.33 -8.42 -1.87
CA HIS A 251 -25.65 -7.82 -1.79
C HIS A 251 -26.04 -7.18 -3.14
N PRO A 252 -27.27 -7.38 -3.65
CA PRO A 252 -27.69 -6.91 -4.97
C PRO A 252 -27.67 -5.39 -5.14
N ALA A 253 -27.85 -4.64 -4.04
CA ALA A 253 -27.73 -3.17 -4.02
C ALA A 253 -26.29 -2.66 -3.90
N VAL A 254 -25.28 -3.53 -3.89
CA VAL A 254 -23.87 -3.13 -3.86
C VAL A 254 -23.27 -3.34 -5.24
N ARG A 255 -22.79 -2.26 -5.85
CA ARG A 255 -22.03 -2.33 -7.10
C ARG A 255 -20.64 -2.87 -6.77
N TYR A 256 -20.32 -4.04 -7.31
CA TYR A 256 -19.01 -4.67 -7.21
C TYR A 256 -17.93 -3.76 -7.84
N PRO A 257 -16.75 -3.56 -7.21
CA PRO A 257 -15.69 -2.72 -7.79
C PRO A 257 -15.17 -3.26 -9.12
N LYS A 258 -14.96 -2.39 -10.11
CA LYS A 258 -14.38 -2.77 -11.41
C LYS A 258 -12.95 -3.33 -11.30
N PRO A 259 -12.06 -2.80 -10.43
CA PRO A 259 -10.70 -3.30 -10.26
C PRO A 259 -10.61 -4.63 -9.52
N ALA A 260 -11.69 -5.11 -8.91
CA ALA A 260 -11.70 -6.39 -8.21
C ALA A 260 -11.76 -7.56 -9.21
N LEU A 261 -11.27 -8.73 -8.82
CA LEU A 261 -11.49 -9.94 -9.61
C LEU A 261 -12.95 -10.37 -9.41
N PRO A 262 -13.74 -10.68 -10.46
CA PRO A 262 -15.11 -11.14 -10.28
C PRO A 262 -15.17 -12.33 -9.33
N TYR A 263 -16.03 -12.28 -8.32
CA TYR A 263 -16.11 -13.34 -7.30
C TYR A 263 -16.47 -14.71 -7.91
N GLN A 264 -17.14 -14.73 -9.06
CA GLN A 264 -17.41 -15.95 -9.83
C GLN A 264 -16.12 -16.67 -10.30
N ALA A 265 -14.95 -16.03 -10.21
CA ALA A 265 -13.67 -16.69 -10.40
C ALA A 265 -13.41 -17.78 -9.35
N LEU A 266 -14.03 -17.72 -8.17
CA LEU A 266 -13.84 -18.69 -7.09
C LEU A 266 -14.76 -19.92 -7.23
N PRO A 267 -14.35 -21.08 -6.68
CA PRO A 267 -15.22 -22.25 -6.53
C PRO A 267 -16.46 -21.96 -5.69
N ASP A 268 -17.58 -22.63 -5.99
CA ASP A 268 -18.85 -22.43 -5.28
C ASP A 268 -18.75 -22.74 -3.79
N ALA A 269 -17.98 -23.75 -3.39
CA ALA A 269 -17.78 -24.10 -1.98
C ALA A 269 -17.09 -22.98 -1.18
N LEU A 270 -16.11 -22.30 -1.79
CA LEU A 270 -15.43 -21.17 -1.15
C LEU A 270 -16.32 -19.93 -1.09
N LEU A 271 -17.08 -19.66 -2.15
CA LEU A 271 -18.07 -18.58 -2.16
C LEU A 271 -19.15 -18.79 -1.11
N HIS A 272 -19.67 -20.02 -1.01
CA HIS A 272 -20.63 -20.39 0.02
C HIS A 272 -20.08 -20.12 1.42
N HIS A 273 -18.83 -20.49 1.68
CA HIS A 273 -18.19 -20.22 2.96
C HIS A 273 -18.08 -18.71 3.27
N PHE A 274 -17.73 -17.87 2.27
CA PHE A 274 -17.74 -16.42 2.45
C PHE A 274 -19.13 -15.88 2.78
N HIS A 275 -20.20 -16.39 2.13
CA HIS A 275 -21.57 -16.04 2.51
C HIS A 275 -21.91 -16.45 3.95
N GLN A 276 -21.51 -17.66 4.37
CA GLN A 276 -21.73 -18.13 5.74
C GLN A 276 -21.08 -17.18 6.76
N VAL A 277 -19.84 -16.74 6.52
CA VAL A 277 -19.09 -15.87 7.44
C VAL A 277 -19.64 -14.45 7.46
N PHE A 278 -19.86 -13.84 6.29
CA PHE A 278 -20.11 -12.39 6.18
C PHE A 278 -21.59 -11.99 6.22
N GLU A 279 -22.50 -12.92 5.91
CA GLU A 279 -23.96 -12.66 5.88
C GLU A 279 -24.75 -13.51 6.88
N GLN A 280 -24.29 -14.73 7.16
CA GLN A 280 -24.97 -15.67 8.07
C GLN A 280 -24.30 -15.76 9.45
N ASP A 281 -23.33 -14.88 9.71
CA ASP A 281 -22.65 -14.74 11.00
C ASP A 281 -21.97 -16.03 11.50
N TRP A 282 -21.63 -16.96 10.60
CA TRP A 282 -20.87 -18.15 10.96
C TRP A 282 -19.49 -17.77 11.48
N ARG A 283 -19.07 -18.40 12.58
CA ARG A 283 -17.78 -18.20 13.22
C ARG A 283 -17.13 -19.55 13.54
N GLY A 284 -15.82 -19.61 13.41
CA GLY A 284 -15.02 -20.80 13.69
C GLY A 284 -13.80 -20.92 12.78
N PRO A 285 -12.98 -21.96 12.98
CA PRO A 285 -11.77 -22.17 12.19
C PRO A 285 -12.04 -22.30 10.70
N PHE A 286 -11.29 -21.58 9.86
CA PHE A 286 -11.46 -21.66 8.42
C PHE A 286 -11.28 -23.14 7.95
N PRO A 287 -12.19 -23.71 7.14
CA PRO A 287 -12.10 -25.10 6.72
C PRO A 287 -10.89 -25.35 5.81
N GLN A 288 -9.85 -26.03 6.33
CA GLN A 288 -8.63 -26.34 5.59
C GLN A 288 -8.85 -27.01 4.22
N PRO A 289 -9.84 -27.92 4.03
CA PRO A 289 -10.11 -28.50 2.72
C PRO A 289 -10.43 -27.48 1.62
N LEU A 290 -11.00 -26.31 1.96
CA LEU A 290 -11.29 -25.27 0.98
C LEU A 290 -10.02 -24.58 0.46
N LEU A 291 -8.95 -24.48 1.27
CA LEU A 291 -7.63 -24.03 0.79
C LEU A 291 -6.92 -25.14 0.02
N ALA A 292 -6.96 -26.37 0.52
CA ALA A 292 -6.24 -27.50 -0.06
C ALA A 292 -6.75 -27.89 -1.46
N SER A 293 -8.05 -27.69 -1.73
CA SER A 293 -8.69 -28.00 -3.02
C SER A 293 -8.69 -26.83 -4.00
N LEU A 294 -8.26 -25.63 -3.58
CA LEU A 294 -8.26 -24.46 -4.45
C LEU A 294 -7.11 -24.54 -5.44
N VAL A 295 -7.44 -24.70 -6.73
CA VAL A 295 -6.46 -24.72 -7.82
C VAL A 295 -6.75 -23.56 -8.75
N TRP A 296 -5.78 -22.65 -8.92
CA TRP A 296 -5.87 -21.55 -9.87
C TRP A 296 -5.32 -21.94 -11.23
N GLN A 297 -5.99 -21.48 -12.27
CA GLN A 297 -5.54 -21.62 -13.65
C GLN A 297 -5.77 -20.33 -14.44
N THR A 298 -4.99 -20.14 -15.49
CA THR A 298 -5.17 -19.06 -16.46
C THR A 298 -5.93 -19.61 -17.65
N CYS A 299 -7.08 -19.00 -17.98
CA CYS A 299 -7.86 -19.41 -19.13
C CYS A 299 -7.06 -19.21 -20.43
N PRO A 300 -6.88 -20.24 -21.28
CA PRO A 300 -6.12 -20.10 -22.52
C PRO A 300 -6.83 -19.22 -23.57
N SER A 301 -8.14 -19.05 -23.46
CA SER A 301 -8.92 -18.25 -24.41
C SER A 301 -8.91 -16.75 -24.08
N CYS A 302 -9.09 -16.37 -22.81
CA CYS A 302 -9.19 -14.96 -22.40
C CYS A 302 -8.05 -14.47 -21.49
N GLY A 303 -7.14 -15.36 -21.10
CA GLY A 303 -6.01 -15.06 -20.23
C GLY A 303 -6.36 -14.71 -18.78
N ARG A 304 -7.63 -14.80 -18.36
CA ARG A 304 -8.05 -14.47 -16.99
C ARG A 304 -7.80 -15.64 -16.04
N GLU A 305 -7.39 -15.32 -14.81
CA GLU A 305 -7.20 -16.32 -13.75
C GLU A 305 -8.53 -16.68 -13.09
N HIS A 306 -8.73 -17.96 -12.77
CA HIS A 306 -9.88 -18.47 -12.00
C HIS A 306 -9.56 -19.76 -11.25
N GLY A 307 -10.30 -20.04 -10.19
CA GLY A 307 -10.26 -21.28 -9.41
C GLY A 307 -11.27 -22.35 -9.84
N ARG A 308 -12.05 -22.10 -10.90
CA ARG A 308 -13.07 -23.04 -11.41
C ARG A 308 -12.52 -24.02 -12.43
N ALA A 309 -13.19 -25.17 -12.61
CA ALA A 309 -12.91 -26.14 -13.66
C ALA A 309 -13.06 -25.56 -15.08
N HIS A 310 -14.06 -24.69 -15.28
CA HIS A 310 -14.30 -23.97 -16.53
C HIS A 310 -14.21 -22.46 -16.32
N CYS A 311 -13.72 -21.73 -17.32
CA CYS A 311 -13.58 -20.28 -17.22
C CYS A 311 -14.96 -19.61 -17.11
N PRO A 312 -15.28 -18.93 -15.98
CA PRO A 312 -16.58 -18.29 -15.81
C PRO A 312 -16.78 -17.13 -16.79
N HIS A 313 -15.69 -16.50 -17.24
CA HIS A 313 -15.76 -15.40 -18.18
C HIS A 313 -16.10 -15.85 -19.61
N CYS A 314 -15.51 -16.95 -20.07
CA CYS A 314 -15.78 -17.50 -21.40
C CYS A 314 -17.11 -18.26 -21.47
N ALA A 315 -17.59 -18.79 -20.35
CA ALA A 315 -18.88 -19.49 -20.26
C ALA A 315 -20.07 -18.52 -20.31
N GLN A 316 -19.89 -17.26 -19.94
CA GLN A 316 -20.93 -16.25 -20.03
C GLN A 316 -20.93 -15.60 -21.43
N PRO A 317 -22.11 -15.33 -22.03
CA PRO A 317 -22.18 -14.54 -23.25
C PRO A 317 -21.49 -13.19 -23.01
N GLN A 318 -20.48 -12.88 -23.82
CA GLN A 318 -19.87 -11.55 -23.77
C GLN A 318 -20.89 -10.54 -24.27
N VAL A 319 -21.47 -9.76 -23.35
CA VAL A 319 -22.23 -8.57 -23.71
C VAL A 319 -21.20 -7.50 -24.06
N THR A 320 -20.98 -7.29 -25.36
CA THR A 320 -20.21 -6.13 -25.81
C THR A 320 -20.99 -4.89 -25.36
N PRO A 321 -20.42 -4.01 -24.53
CA PRO A 321 -21.07 -2.74 -24.23
C PRO A 321 -21.30 -2.04 -25.57
N ILE A 322 -22.56 -1.78 -25.92
CA ILE A 322 -22.88 -0.96 -27.07
C ILE A 322 -22.33 0.43 -26.72
N ALA A 323 -21.25 0.83 -27.39
CA ALA A 323 -20.73 2.18 -27.27
C ALA A 323 -21.90 3.12 -27.56
N LYS A 324 -22.31 3.90 -26.55
CA LYS A 324 -23.25 4.99 -26.80
C LYS A 324 -22.55 5.93 -27.80
N PRO A 325 -23.19 6.31 -28.92
CA PRO A 325 -22.60 7.29 -29.80
C PRO A 325 -22.46 8.60 -29.02
N GLY A 326 -21.24 9.12 -28.85
CA GLY A 326 -21.03 10.44 -28.28
C GLY A 326 -19.69 10.64 -27.57
N HIS A 327 -19.01 11.73 -27.95
CA HIS A 327 -17.96 12.48 -27.23
C HIS A 327 -16.64 11.80 -26.85
N VAL A 328 -16.51 10.47 -26.86
CA VAL A 328 -15.24 9.79 -26.51
C VAL A 328 -14.78 8.89 -27.64
N GLN A 329 -13.62 9.18 -28.21
CA GLN A 329 -12.92 8.30 -29.15
C GLN A 329 -11.87 7.49 -28.40
N VAL A 330 -11.92 6.16 -28.55
CA VAL A 330 -10.97 5.23 -27.94
C VAL A 330 -10.21 4.50 -29.05
N THR A 331 -8.89 4.60 -29.05
CA THR A 331 -8.01 3.94 -30.02
C THR A 331 -7.09 2.97 -29.30
N PRO A 332 -7.17 1.66 -29.54
CA PRO A 332 -6.25 0.69 -28.97
C PRO A 332 -4.81 0.96 -29.41
N VAL A 333 -3.86 0.91 -28.48
CA VAL A 333 -2.44 1.20 -28.74
C VAL A 333 -1.60 -0.06 -28.62
N PHE A 334 -1.82 -0.82 -27.56
CA PHE A 334 -1.03 -2.01 -27.24
C PHE A 334 -1.85 -2.99 -26.43
N GLN A 335 -1.65 -4.29 -26.68
CA GLN A 335 -2.24 -5.37 -25.90
C GLN A 335 -1.22 -6.51 -25.76
N THR A 336 -1.18 -7.14 -24.59
CA THR A 336 -0.27 -8.26 -24.28
C THR A 336 -1.00 -9.35 -23.50
N ALA A 337 -0.58 -10.61 -23.69
CA ALA A 337 -1.02 -11.73 -22.86
C ALA A 337 -0.36 -11.70 -21.47
N GLY A 338 0.77 -10.99 -21.37
CA GLY A 338 1.58 -10.77 -20.17
C GLY A 338 1.08 -9.66 -19.26
N LEU A 339 1.98 -8.75 -18.85
CA LEU A 339 1.70 -7.59 -18.00
C LEU A 339 2.53 -6.37 -18.40
N ILE A 340 1.90 -5.20 -18.48
CA ILE A 340 2.61 -3.92 -18.51
C ILE A 340 3.11 -3.63 -17.09
N VAL A 341 4.43 -3.46 -16.94
CA VAL A 341 5.08 -3.28 -15.62
C VAL A 341 5.52 -1.84 -15.37
N TYR A 342 5.62 -1.04 -16.43
CA TYR A 342 5.93 0.38 -16.34
C TYR A 342 5.48 1.11 -17.60
N ALA A 343 4.90 2.29 -17.47
CA ALA A 343 4.59 3.18 -18.57
C ALA A 343 4.86 4.63 -18.17
N SER A 344 5.42 5.39 -19.11
CA SER A 344 5.65 6.83 -18.95
C SER A 344 5.41 7.53 -20.28
N GLN A 345 5.25 8.85 -20.21
CA GLN A 345 5.26 9.70 -21.39
C GLN A 345 6.39 10.71 -21.25
N SER A 346 7.09 10.96 -22.36
CA SER A 346 8.01 12.08 -22.44
C SER A 346 7.93 12.72 -23.81
N GLN A 347 7.86 14.06 -23.84
CA GLN A 347 7.72 14.86 -25.06
C GLN A 347 6.53 14.41 -25.94
N GLY A 348 5.44 13.96 -25.32
CA GLY A 348 4.24 13.47 -26.02
C GLY A 348 4.36 12.06 -26.59
N GLN A 349 5.52 11.41 -26.43
CA GLN A 349 5.72 10.02 -26.82
C GLN A 349 5.48 9.08 -25.63
N LEU A 350 4.57 8.14 -25.81
CA LEU A 350 4.33 7.05 -24.87
C LEU A 350 5.42 5.99 -24.98
N ARG A 351 5.95 5.53 -23.84
CA ARG A 351 6.94 4.44 -23.76
C ARG A 351 6.57 3.49 -22.62
N TRP A 352 6.84 2.19 -22.78
CA TRP A 352 6.48 1.20 -21.75
C TRP A 352 7.44 0.02 -21.68
N VAL A 353 7.35 -0.70 -20.58
CA VAL A 353 7.97 -2.02 -20.39
C VAL A 353 6.85 -3.00 -20.09
N TYR A 354 6.86 -4.14 -20.77
CA TYR A 354 5.94 -5.24 -20.50
C TYR A 354 6.69 -6.56 -20.32
N TRP A 355 6.14 -7.44 -19.50
CA TRP A 355 6.63 -8.79 -19.26
C TRP A 355 5.71 -9.77 -19.97
N GLU A 356 6.25 -10.66 -20.80
CA GLU A 356 5.50 -11.71 -21.47
C GLU A 356 6.36 -12.97 -21.59
N ALA A 357 5.80 -14.14 -21.25
CA ALA A 357 6.44 -15.44 -21.35
C ALA A 357 7.87 -15.52 -20.74
N GLY A 358 8.08 -14.85 -19.59
CA GLY A 358 9.36 -14.90 -18.86
C GLY A 358 10.40 -13.86 -19.29
N THR A 359 10.06 -12.94 -20.20
CA THR A 359 10.97 -11.91 -20.70
C THR A 359 10.33 -10.52 -20.61
N PHE A 360 11.14 -9.51 -20.28
CA PHE A 360 10.77 -8.10 -20.31
C PHE A 360 11.11 -7.48 -21.66
N TYR A 361 10.21 -6.67 -22.21
CA TYR A 361 10.32 -6.04 -23.52
C TYR A 361 10.01 -4.54 -23.47
N ARG A 362 10.55 -3.79 -24.43
CA ARG A 362 10.20 -2.37 -24.72
C ARG A 362 9.02 -2.29 -25.70
N GLU A 363 8.46 -1.09 -25.86
CA GLU A 363 7.36 -0.83 -26.81
C GLU A 363 7.63 -1.27 -28.25
N ASP A 364 8.89 -1.31 -28.67
CA ASP A 364 9.33 -1.73 -30.00
C ASP A 364 9.59 -3.23 -30.14
N GLY A 365 9.33 -4.01 -29.07
CA GLY A 365 9.58 -5.45 -29.02
C GLY A 365 11.01 -5.83 -28.65
N THR A 366 11.90 -4.87 -28.36
CA THR A 366 13.28 -5.16 -27.94
C THR A 366 13.30 -5.89 -26.59
N PRO A 367 13.92 -7.08 -26.48
CA PRO A 367 14.08 -7.77 -25.21
C PRO A 367 15.08 -7.05 -24.30
N LEU A 368 14.74 -6.92 -23.02
CA LEU A 368 15.56 -6.25 -22.00
C LEU A 368 16.25 -7.25 -21.07
N LEU A 369 15.48 -8.20 -20.52
CA LEU A 369 15.92 -9.12 -19.48
C LEU A 369 15.00 -10.34 -19.45
N GLN A 370 15.57 -11.53 -19.26
CA GLN A 370 14.80 -12.74 -18.94
C GLN A 370 14.74 -12.92 -17.42
N GLY A 371 13.57 -13.26 -16.89
CA GLY A 371 13.38 -13.54 -15.48
C GLY A 371 11.94 -13.43 -15.00
N ASP A 372 11.74 -13.83 -13.76
CA ASP A 372 10.45 -13.69 -13.10
C ASP A 372 10.14 -12.25 -12.76
N ARG A 373 8.84 -11.98 -12.62
CA ARG A 373 8.36 -10.71 -12.09
C ARG A 373 8.72 -10.65 -10.62
N LEU A 374 9.74 -9.86 -10.29
CA LEU A 374 10.08 -9.61 -8.91
C LEU A 374 9.40 -8.32 -8.45
N PRO A 375 8.79 -8.34 -7.27
CA PRO A 375 8.03 -7.21 -6.80
C PRO A 375 8.90 -5.93 -6.80
N HIS A 376 10.09 -5.98 -6.20
CA HIS A 376 10.94 -4.81 -5.95
C HIS A 376 11.75 -4.31 -7.16
N LEU A 377 11.41 -4.78 -8.37
CA LEU A 377 11.93 -4.18 -9.60
C LEU A 377 11.31 -2.79 -9.78
N ARG A 378 12.17 -1.79 -9.97
CA ARG A 378 11.75 -0.42 -10.30
C ARG A 378 12.29 -0.06 -11.66
N TRP A 379 11.43 0.42 -12.54
CA TRP A 379 11.75 0.73 -13.93
C TRP A 379 11.72 2.23 -14.18
N ARG A 380 12.63 2.72 -15.02
CA ARG A 380 12.57 4.05 -15.65
C ARG A 380 13.02 3.96 -17.10
N ILE A 381 12.47 4.83 -17.94
CA ILE A 381 12.81 4.90 -19.36
C ILE A 381 13.43 6.28 -19.61
N GLN A 382 14.56 6.30 -20.32
CA GLN A 382 15.24 7.51 -20.74
C GLN A 382 15.65 7.34 -22.20
N GLY A 383 14.84 7.86 -23.12
CA GLY A 383 15.05 7.59 -24.54
C GLY A 383 15.09 6.08 -24.82
N ASP A 384 16.08 5.65 -25.60
CA ASP A 384 16.32 4.24 -25.96
C ASP A 384 16.83 3.37 -24.79
N ARG A 385 17.25 4.00 -23.68
CA ARG A 385 17.77 3.33 -22.49
C ARG A 385 16.66 3.02 -21.49
N THR A 386 16.82 1.91 -20.80
CA THR A 386 15.96 1.50 -19.69
C THR A 386 16.79 1.27 -18.44
N TRP A 387 16.34 1.82 -17.34
CA TRP A 387 16.99 1.70 -16.04
C TRP A 387 16.18 0.76 -15.16
N LEU A 388 16.86 -0.25 -14.63
CA LEU A 388 16.31 -1.22 -13.71
C LEU A 388 16.96 -1.08 -12.34
N GLY A 389 16.17 -0.72 -11.33
CA GLY A 389 16.56 -0.83 -9.93
C GLY A 389 16.16 -2.19 -9.37
N TYR A 390 17.09 -2.84 -8.70
CA TYR A 390 16.88 -4.08 -7.97
C TYR A 390 17.77 -4.12 -6.73
N ASP A 391 17.15 -4.27 -5.55
CA ASP A 391 17.84 -4.19 -4.25
C ASP A 391 18.61 -2.87 -4.09
N GLN A 392 19.95 -2.91 -4.03
CA GLN A 392 20.81 -1.72 -3.97
C GLN A 392 21.54 -1.47 -5.30
N GLN A 393 21.09 -2.09 -6.39
CA GLN A 393 21.70 -1.96 -7.71
C GLN A 393 20.78 -1.21 -8.66
N LEU A 394 21.36 -0.31 -9.44
CA LEU A 394 20.79 0.34 -10.60
C LEU A 394 21.56 -0.14 -11.83
N VAL A 395 20.85 -0.67 -12.82
CA VAL A 395 21.42 -1.28 -14.02
C VAL A 395 20.85 -0.63 -15.27
N GLU A 396 21.73 -0.29 -16.21
CA GLU A 396 21.36 0.16 -17.56
C GLU A 396 21.09 -1.03 -18.49
N LEU A 397 19.93 -1.02 -19.16
CA LEU A 397 19.46 -2.02 -20.11
C LEU A 397 19.07 -1.35 -21.44
N GLY A 398 19.13 -2.10 -22.54
CA GLY A 398 18.77 -1.64 -23.88
C GLY A 398 19.85 -1.93 -24.93
N ALA A 399 19.52 -1.77 -26.21
CA ALA A 399 20.42 -2.11 -27.32
C ALA A 399 21.73 -1.30 -27.33
N SER A 400 21.68 -0.05 -26.85
CA SER A 400 22.83 0.86 -26.74
C SER A 400 23.47 0.86 -25.34
N ALA A 401 22.98 0.03 -24.42
CA ALA A 401 23.43 0.02 -23.04
C ALA A 401 24.88 -0.47 -22.93
N LYS A 402 25.67 0.20 -22.07
CA LYS A 402 27.04 -0.25 -21.76
C LYS A 402 27.07 -1.19 -20.55
N GLY A 403 25.90 -1.62 -20.08
CA GLY A 403 25.75 -2.45 -18.88
C GLY A 403 26.20 -1.74 -17.61
N HIS A 404 26.07 -0.41 -17.55
CA HIS A 404 26.48 0.37 -16.38
C HIS A 404 25.74 -0.10 -15.13
N ARG A 405 26.49 -0.30 -14.04
CA ARG A 405 25.95 -0.67 -12.73
C ARG A 405 26.36 0.35 -11.69
N GLN A 406 25.41 0.72 -10.87
CA GLN A 406 25.60 1.70 -9.81
C GLN A 406 24.92 1.24 -8.52
N THR A 407 25.56 1.50 -7.39
CA THR A 407 24.95 1.28 -6.08
C THR A 407 24.03 2.45 -5.74
N VAL A 408 22.83 2.14 -5.25
CA VAL A 408 21.84 3.12 -4.79
C VAL A 408 21.34 2.78 -3.39
N ASP A 409 20.96 3.81 -2.64
CA ASP A 409 20.30 3.66 -1.35
C ASP A 409 18.87 3.11 -1.56
N ARG A 410 18.28 2.62 -0.47
CA ARG A 410 16.89 2.13 -0.46
C ARG A 410 16.04 2.89 0.53
N TYR A 411 14.77 2.99 0.23
CA TYR A 411 13.72 3.29 1.21
C TYR A 411 12.90 2.01 1.40
N GLY A 412 13.00 1.40 2.57
CA GLY A 412 12.53 0.02 2.77
C GLY A 412 13.19 -0.96 1.79
N ALA A 413 12.38 -1.63 0.97
CA ALA A 413 12.86 -2.55 -0.08
C ALA A 413 13.03 -1.89 -1.46
N VAL A 414 12.72 -0.60 -1.60
CA VAL A 414 12.65 0.08 -2.91
C VAL A 414 13.95 0.85 -3.19
N PRO A 415 14.68 0.53 -4.28
CA PRO A 415 15.84 1.32 -4.71
C PRO A 415 15.45 2.75 -5.05
N GLN A 416 16.23 3.72 -4.59
CA GLN A 416 15.92 5.15 -4.74
C GLN A 416 16.65 5.77 -5.92
N PHE A 417 15.96 5.79 -7.07
CA PHE A 417 16.38 6.50 -8.28
C PHE A 417 15.15 6.93 -9.08
N ASP A 418 15.29 8.00 -9.85
CA ASP A 418 14.24 8.47 -10.74
C ASP A 418 14.89 9.16 -11.96
N GLY A 419 14.17 9.27 -13.07
CA GLY A 419 14.71 9.81 -14.30
C GLY A 419 13.65 9.99 -15.38
N GLY A 420 13.88 11.00 -16.21
CA GLY A 420 13.17 11.21 -17.46
C GLY A 420 14.16 11.41 -18.60
N ASP A 421 13.71 11.99 -19.72
CA ASP A 421 14.57 12.18 -20.90
C ASP A 421 15.87 12.93 -20.61
N ARG A 422 15.78 14.03 -19.85
CA ARG A 422 16.87 15.01 -19.71
C ARG A 422 17.84 14.70 -18.56
N THR A 423 17.40 13.98 -17.54
CA THR A 423 18.17 13.84 -16.31
C THR A 423 17.80 12.57 -15.57
N ARG A 424 18.76 12.07 -14.80
CA ARG A 424 18.59 10.96 -13.87
C ARG A 424 19.13 11.39 -12.51
N CYS A 425 18.37 11.12 -11.46
CA CYS A 425 18.80 11.31 -10.09
C CYS A 425 18.76 9.99 -9.33
N TRP A 426 19.57 9.86 -8.29
CA TRP A 426 19.56 8.69 -7.41
C TRP A 426 20.08 9.05 -6.03
N LEU A 427 19.71 8.26 -5.02
CA LEU A 427 20.30 8.36 -3.70
C LEU A 427 21.45 7.37 -3.60
N ALA A 428 22.58 7.80 -3.05
CA ALA A 428 23.68 6.90 -2.71
C ALA A 428 24.52 7.50 -1.58
N GLN A 429 24.76 6.69 -0.56
CA GLN A 429 25.61 7.03 0.58
C GLN A 429 25.12 8.28 1.34
N GLY A 430 23.81 8.49 1.42
CA GLY A 430 23.24 9.67 2.10
C GLY A 430 23.31 10.96 1.29
N TYR A 431 23.54 10.89 -0.01
CA TYR A 431 23.48 12.05 -0.90
C TYR A 431 22.47 11.82 -2.02
N LEU A 432 21.78 12.89 -2.40
CA LEU A 432 21.06 12.97 -3.67
C LEU A 432 22.05 13.36 -4.77
N TRP A 433 22.21 12.47 -5.73
CA TRP A 433 23.05 12.65 -6.90
C TRP A 433 22.21 12.92 -8.13
N ARG A 434 22.82 13.59 -9.11
CA ARG A 434 22.28 13.82 -10.44
C ARG A 434 23.31 13.49 -11.51
N GLN A 435 22.87 12.91 -12.62
CA GLN A 435 23.63 12.84 -13.86
C GLN A 435 23.66 14.22 -14.53
N GLY A 436 24.82 14.89 -14.54
CA GLY A 436 25.06 16.09 -15.35
C GLY A 436 25.87 15.80 -16.61
N ASP A 437 26.06 16.83 -17.43
CA ASP A 437 26.79 16.74 -18.71
C ASP A 437 28.28 16.37 -18.54
N LEU A 438 28.89 16.86 -17.45
CA LEU A 438 30.30 16.59 -17.10
C LEU A 438 30.45 15.33 -16.22
N GLY A 439 29.35 14.62 -15.94
CA GLY A 439 29.32 13.45 -15.06
C GLY A 439 28.41 13.63 -13.84
N PRO A 440 28.41 12.65 -12.92
CA PRO A 440 27.63 12.70 -11.69
C PRO A 440 28.00 13.88 -10.80
N ALA A 441 27.00 14.59 -10.27
CA ALA A 441 27.16 15.70 -9.34
C ALA A 441 26.25 15.54 -8.12
N ILE A 442 26.69 16.04 -6.96
CA ILE A 442 25.91 16.06 -5.73
C ILE A 442 24.93 17.24 -5.78
N VAL A 443 23.66 16.96 -5.50
CA VAL A 443 22.60 17.95 -5.32
C VAL A 443 22.54 18.38 -3.85
N GLY A 444 22.59 17.43 -2.91
CA GLY A 444 22.66 17.71 -1.48
C GLY A 444 22.64 16.45 -0.60
N GLU A 445 22.79 16.64 0.71
CA GLU A 445 22.75 15.58 1.71
C GLU A 445 21.32 15.18 2.08
N VAL A 446 21.07 13.89 2.31
CA VAL A 446 19.77 13.34 2.69
C VAL A 446 19.94 12.28 3.79
N LEU A 447 18.83 11.92 4.44
CA LEU A 447 18.87 10.88 5.47
C LEU A 447 18.94 9.48 4.83
N ALA A 448 20.15 8.93 4.79
CA ALA A 448 20.42 7.60 4.23
C ALA A 448 19.46 6.53 4.78
N GLY A 449 18.82 5.78 3.86
CA GLY A 449 17.87 4.72 4.22
C GLY A 449 16.47 5.18 4.63
N GLN A 450 16.25 6.50 4.77
CA GLN A 450 15.01 7.08 5.29
C GLN A 450 14.39 8.14 4.37
N THR A 451 15.05 8.43 3.26
CA THR A 451 14.59 9.38 2.24
C THR A 451 14.11 8.64 1.00
N GLN A 452 12.98 9.09 0.47
CA GLN A 452 12.49 8.79 -0.87
C GLN A 452 12.34 10.09 -1.66
N PHE A 453 12.37 10.00 -2.99
CA PHE A 453 12.17 11.17 -3.84
C PHE A 453 11.53 10.78 -5.16
N TRP A 454 10.97 11.79 -5.82
CA TRP A 454 10.37 11.71 -7.15
C TRP A 454 10.86 12.88 -8.00
N LEU A 455 10.88 12.68 -9.32
CA LEU A 455 11.40 13.65 -10.28
C LEU A 455 10.31 14.11 -11.24
N GLY A 456 10.10 15.42 -11.31
CA GLY A 456 9.28 16.07 -12.32
C GLY A 456 10.10 16.57 -13.51
N PRO A 457 9.46 17.28 -14.46
CA PRO A 457 10.12 17.76 -15.67
C PRO A 457 11.12 18.91 -15.44
N THR A 458 11.01 19.64 -14.32
CA THR A 458 11.82 20.85 -14.03
C THR A 458 12.44 20.84 -12.62
N PHE A 459 11.81 20.14 -11.66
CA PHE A 459 12.28 20.03 -10.27
C PHE A 459 11.91 18.64 -9.72
N GLY A 460 12.51 18.25 -8.60
CA GLY A 460 12.12 17.06 -7.85
C GLY A 460 11.66 17.39 -6.44
N LEU A 461 10.96 16.43 -5.83
CA LEU A 461 10.46 16.49 -4.47
C LEU A 461 11.02 15.28 -3.70
N GLY A 462 11.65 15.53 -2.57
CA GLY A 462 12.06 14.52 -1.61
C GLY A 462 11.21 14.56 -0.35
N PHE A 463 11.04 13.40 0.28
CA PHE A 463 10.32 13.22 1.52
C PHE A 463 11.09 12.23 2.41
N TYR A 464 11.18 12.53 3.70
CA TYR A 464 11.79 11.63 4.68
C TYR A 464 10.98 11.57 5.96
N ARG A 465 11.03 10.41 6.61
CA ARG A 465 10.46 10.19 7.94
C ARG A 465 11.26 9.11 8.67
N ALA A 466 11.81 9.47 9.82
CA ALA A 466 12.58 8.59 10.69
C ALA A 466 12.43 9.00 12.16
N GLY A 467 11.46 8.38 12.82
CA GLY A 467 11.16 8.60 14.23
C GLY A 467 10.60 9.99 14.44
N GLN A 468 11.33 10.84 15.15
CA GLN A 468 10.97 12.24 15.36
C GLN A 468 11.33 13.15 14.18
N LEU A 469 12.16 12.69 13.25
CA LEU A 469 12.56 13.45 12.06
C LEU A 469 11.55 13.21 10.95
N GLN A 470 10.97 14.29 10.41
CA GLN A 470 10.14 14.23 9.21
C GLN A 470 10.24 15.55 8.45
N GLY A 471 10.12 15.49 7.13
CA GLY A 471 10.17 16.69 6.29
C GLY A 471 10.11 16.38 4.80
N ALA A 472 9.96 17.44 4.01
CA ALA A 472 10.14 17.40 2.57
C ALA A 472 11.16 18.44 2.13
N PHE A 473 11.70 18.24 0.94
CA PHE A 473 12.55 19.21 0.28
C PHE A 473 12.26 19.24 -1.22
N VAL A 474 12.47 20.38 -1.86
CA VAL A 474 12.48 20.50 -3.32
C VAL A 474 13.89 20.75 -3.83
N PHE A 475 14.16 20.35 -5.06
CA PHE A 475 15.45 20.61 -5.71
C PHE A 475 15.27 20.82 -7.22
N ASP A 476 16.09 21.71 -7.78
CA ASP A 476 16.12 22.01 -9.21
C ASP A 476 16.88 20.89 -9.96
N ILE A 477 16.37 20.44 -11.10
CA ILE A 477 17.02 19.33 -11.83
C ILE A 477 18.29 19.72 -12.56
N GLN A 478 18.65 21.01 -12.61
CA GLN A 478 19.84 21.54 -13.27
C GLN A 478 20.83 22.21 -12.30
N LYS A 479 20.37 22.63 -11.11
CA LYS A 479 21.21 23.26 -10.08
C LYS A 479 21.49 22.34 -8.89
N SER A 480 22.51 22.65 -8.11
CA SER A 480 22.75 21.99 -6.82
C SER A 480 22.06 22.78 -5.71
N GLY A 481 21.77 22.11 -4.59
CA GLY A 481 21.06 22.67 -3.45
C GLY A 481 19.71 22.01 -3.23
N LEU A 482 19.37 21.83 -1.94
CA LEU A 482 18.05 21.41 -1.49
C LEU A 482 17.39 22.60 -0.79
N ASN A 483 16.10 22.82 -1.06
CA ASN A 483 15.26 23.67 -0.23
C ASN A 483 14.43 22.77 0.67
N ASP A 484 14.82 22.66 1.93
CA ASP A 484 14.19 21.85 2.98
C ASP A 484 13.14 22.62 3.80
N GLN A 485 12.81 23.86 3.42
CA GLN A 485 11.82 24.70 4.09
C GLN A 485 10.39 24.47 3.58
N VAL A 486 10.08 23.25 3.13
CA VAL A 486 8.75 22.89 2.64
C VAL A 486 7.81 22.67 3.84
N PRO A 487 6.74 23.47 4.01
CA PRO A 487 5.86 23.38 5.19
C PRO A 487 4.89 22.21 5.05
N LEU A 488 5.35 20.99 5.39
CA LEU A 488 4.49 19.82 5.43
C LEU A 488 3.51 19.84 6.61
N LEU A 489 2.34 19.25 6.40
CA LEU A 489 1.49 18.87 7.53
C LEU A 489 2.19 17.78 8.37
N PRO A 490 2.04 17.79 9.71
CA PRO A 490 2.56 16.73 10.56
C PRO A 490 2.05 15.36 10.10
N VAL A 491 2.97 14.41 9.88
CA VAL A 491 2.66 13.03 9.55
C VAL A 491 2.73 12.21 10.83
N THR A 492 1.56 11.77 11.30
CA THR A 492 1.40 10.97 12.51
C THR A 492 1.11 9.50 12.16
N GLY A 493 1.12 8.62 13.16
CA GLY A 493 0.81 7.19 12.97
C GLY A 493 1.81 6.41 12.11
N GLN A 494 1.36 5.32 11.50
CA GLN A 494 2.15 4.54 10.54
C GLN A 494 1.99 5.12 9.14
N LEU A 495 3.10 5.46 8.46
CA LEU A 495 3.06 5.80 7.04
C LEU A 495 2.84 4.51 6.23
N LEU A 496 1.68 4.39 5.58
CA LEU A 496 1.37 3.27 4.70
C LEU A 496 1.93 3.51 3.30
N GLN A 497 1.89 4.77 2.84
CA GLN A 497 2.32 5.13 1.50
C GLN A 497 2.66 6.62 1.38
N ALA A 498 3.65 6.90 0.53
CA ALA A 498 3.80 8.20 -0.11
C ALA A 498 3.87 8.03 -1.64
N SER A 499 3.30 8.97 -2.38
CA SER A 499 3.36 9.01 -3.85
C SER A 499 3.40 10.46 -4.32
N CYS A 500 4.02 10.71 -5.47
CA CYS A 500 4.05 12.04 -6.05
C CYS A 500 3.85 12.00 -7.57
N CYS A 501 3.06 12.95 -8.09
CA CYS A 501 3.00 13.26 -9.53
C CYS A 501 3.27 14.75 -9.77
N PHE A 502 3.73 15.07 -10.98
CA PHE A 502 4.20 16.42 -11.31
C PHE A 502 3.46 16.97 -12.52
N SER A 503 3.10 18.25 -12.45
CA SER A 503 3.00 19.10 -13.64
C SER A 503 4.34 19.83 -13.86
N THR A 504 4.39 20.80 -14.77
CA THR A 504 5.62 21.56 -15.05
C THR A 504 6.13 22.36 -13.85
N GLY A 505 5.23 22.85 -12.98
CA GLY A 505 5.57 23.75 -11.86
C GLY A 505 5.12 23.28 -10.48
N LEU A 506 4.34 22.19 -10.40
CA LEU A 506 3.73 21.71 -9.17
C LEU A 506 3.97 20.22 -8.96
N ALA A 507 4.19 19.84 -7.70
CA ALA A 507 4.30 18.49 -7.21
C ALA A 507 3.09 18.19 -6.32
N TRP A 508 2.34 17.14 -6.64
CA TRP A 508 1.19 16.69 -5.87
C TRP A 508 1.64 15.53 -4.99
N LEU A 509 1.90 15.79 -3.71
CA LEU A 509 2.34 14.80 -2.74
C LEU A 509 1.13 14.18 -2.05
N PHE A 510 0.97 12.87 -2.21
CA PHE A 510 -0.05 12.08 -1.53
C PHE A 510 0.58 11.26 -0.41
N LEU A 511 0.00 11.33 0.77
CA LEU A 511 0.39 10.57 1.95
C LEU A 511 -0.81 9.80 2.47
N THR A 512 -0.62 8.52 2.76
CA THR A 512 -1.59 7.70 3.48
C THR A 512 -0.97 7.26 4.79
N THR A 513 -1.62 7.59 5.91
CA THR A 513 -1.25 7.12 7.24
C THR A 513 -2.33 6.25 7.86
N GLN A 514 -1.93 5.43 8.84
CA GLN A 514 -2.85 4.74 9.73
C GLN A 514 -2.61 5.17 11.18
N GLU A 515 -3.66 5.67 11.81
CA GLU A 515 -3.68 6.15 13.18
C GLU A 515 -4.84 5.50 13.92
N GLN A 516 -4.56 4.85 15.05
CA GLN A 516 -5.59 4.18 15.87
C GLN A 516 -6.52 3.24 15.06
N GLY A 517 -5.97 2.51 14.09
CA GLY A 517 -6.75 1.60 13.24
C GLY A 517 -7.59 2.27 12.14
N GLN A 518 -7.53 3.61 12.03
CA GLN A 518 -8.18 4.40 11.00
C GLN A 518 -7.17 4.87 9.95
N ARG A 519 -7.64 4.95 8.70
CA ARG A 519 -6.84 5.40 7.56
C ARG A 519 -7.08 6.89 7.32
N HIS A 520 -6.01 7.63 7.09
CA HIS A 520 -6.02 9.05 6.78
C HIS A 520 -5.27 9.29 5.48
N ASP A 521 -5.89 10.01 4.55
CA ASP A 521 -5.30 10.35 3.27
C ASP A 521 -5.12 11.87 3.19
N THR A 522 -3.93 12.33 2.80
CA THR A 522 -3.55 13.74 2.69
C THR A 522 -2.95 14.01 1.30
N CYS A 523 -3.31 15.13 0.70
CA CYS A 523 -2.70 15.64 -0.52
C CYS A 523 -2.20 17.07 -0.30
N GLN A 524 -0.91 17.32 -0.50
CA GLN A 524 -0.33 18.67 -0.51
C GLN A 524 0.26 18.98 -1.89
N VAL A 525 -0.09 20.14 -2.44
CA VAL A 525 0.48 20.62 -3.71
C VAL A 525 1.58 21.61 -3.42
N ILE A 526 2.79 21.31 -3.91
CA ILE A 526 4.04 22.00 -3.57
C ILE A 526 4.63 22.58 -4.86
N SER A 527 4.99 23.86 -4.86
CA SER A 527 5.64 24.51 -6.00
C SER A 527 7.13 24.14 -6.11
N ALA A 528 7.74 24.41 -7.27
CA ALA A 528 9.18 24.27 -7.45
C ALA A 528 10.03 25.11 -6.47
N GLN A 529 9.45 26.13 -5.85
CA GLN A 529 10.08 26.97 -4.82
C GLN A 529 9.84 26.44 -3.40
N GLY A 530 9.13 25.33 -3.23
CA GLY A 530 8.87 24.70 -1.93
C GLY A 530 7.68 25.28 -1.17
N GLN A 531 6.85 26.10 -1.84
CA GLN A 531 5.64 26.66 -1.22
C GLN A 531 4.47 25.68 -1.34
N VAL A 532 3.71 25.47 -0.25
CA VAL A 532 2.46 24.72 -0.31
C VAL A 532 1.36 25.62 -0.88
N VAL A 533 0.89 25.27 -2.07
CA VAL A 533 -0.11 26.03 -2.83
C VAL A 533 -1.52 25.60 -2.46
N ALA A 534 -1.73 24.32 -2.14
CA ALA A 534 -3.01 23.78 -1.72
C ALA A 534 -2.85 22.53 -0.85
N THR A 535 -3.87 22.22 -0.04
CA THR A 535 -3.91 21.03 0.80
C THR A 535 -5.33 20.46 0.88
N ALA A 536 -5.45 19.14 0.95
CA ALA A 536 -6.68 18.43 1.30
C ALA A 536 -6.37 17.26 2.25
N THR A 537 -7.27 17.00 3.19
CA THR A 537 -7.20 15.86 4.11
C THR A 537 -8.52 15.09 4.14
N SER A 538 -8.49 13.77 4.30
CA SER A 538 -9.69 12.93 4.25
C SER A 538 -10.73 13.20 5.33
N HIS A 539 -10.39 13.98 6.37
CA HIS A 539 -11.34 14.45 7.39
C HIS A 539 -12.26 15.56 6.90
N GLN A 540 -11.88 16.26 5.84
CA GLN A 540 -12.66 17.34 5.27
C GLN A 540 -13.84 16.77 4.47
N PRO A 541 -15.09 17.18 4.76
CA PRO A 541 -16.28 16.71 4.03
C PRO A 541 -16.18 16.88 2.50
N GLU A 542 -15.51 17.94 2.05
CA GLU A 542 -15.25 18.28 0.65
C GLU A 542 -14.19 17.38 -0.04
N ALA A 543 -13.41 16.61 0.73
CA ALA A 543 -12.31 15.77 0.23
C ALA A 543 -12.65 14.28 0.11
N THR A 544 -13.93 13.93 -0.05
CA THR A 544 -14.38 12.53 -0.23
C THR A 544 -13.70 11.81 -1.40
N TRP A 545 -13.31 12.55 -2.45
CA TRP A 545 -12.52 12.05 -3.57
C TRP A 545 -11.15 11.52 -3.13
N LEU A 546 -10.52 12.13 -2.12
CA LEU A 546 -9.17 11.80 -1.68
C LEU A 546 -9.12 10.42 -1.02
N THR A 547 -10.15 10.05 -0.26
CA THR A 547 -10.27 8.69 0.30
C THR A 547 -10.42 7.64 -0.81
N GLN A 548 -11.12 7.96 -1.89
CA GLN A 548 -11.26 7.06 -3.03
C GLN A 548 -9.92 6.90 -3.77
N LEU A 549 -9.26 8.02 -4.09
CA LEU A 549 -7.95 8.00 -4.75
C LEU A 549 -6.87 7.38 -3.87
N GLY A 550 -6.87 7.64 -2.57
CA GLY A 550 -5.98 7.00 -1.61
C GLY A 550 -6.06 5.48 -1.69
N LYS A 551 -7.27 4.90 -1.78
CA LYS A 551 -7.42 3.43 -1.92
C LYS A 551 -6.80 2.88 -3.21
N THR A 552 -6.72 3.70 -4.26
CA THR A 552 -6.02 3.34 -5.50
C THR A 552 -4.52 3.48 -5.37
N LEU A 553 -4.02 4.39 -4.53
CA LEU A 553 -2.61 4.49 -4.23
C LEU A 553 -2.18 3.20 -3.51
N THR A 554 -1.24 2.47 -4.13
CA THR A 554 -0.56 1.32 -3.53
C THR A 554 0.93 1.64 -3.49
N ALA A 555 1.69 1.08 -2.54
CA ALA A 555 3.09 1.42 -2.27
C ALA A 555 4.05 1.24 -3.48
N ARG A 556 3.55 0.80 -4.63
CA ARG A 556 4.24 0.69 -5.92
C ARG A 556 3.51 1.29 -7.11
N HIS A 557 2.56 2.20 -6.93
CA HIS A 557 2.25 3.17 -7.98
C HIS A 557 3.40 4.17 -8.04
N ASP A 558 4.53 3.66 -8.50
CA ASP A 558 5.66 4.39 -8.98
C ASP A 558 5.87 3.95 -10.44
N PRO A 559 5.33 4.72 -11.39
CA PRO A 559 4.88 6.10 -11.23
C PRO A 559 3.46 6.20 -10.63
N CYS A 560 3.17 7.36 -10.02
CA CYS A 560 1.83 7.71 -9.53
C CYS A 560 0.79 7.53 -10.66
N PRO A 561 -0.41 6.98 -10.39
CA PRO A 561 -1.34 6.63 -11.46
C PRO A 561 -2.13 7.84 -11.98
N PHE A 562 -1.97 9.01 -11.36
CA PHE A 562 -2.66 10.24 -11.70
C PHE A 562 -1.85 11.08 -12.68
N CYS A 563 -2.56 11.89 -13.48
CA CYS A 563 -1.95 12.78 -14.45
C CYS A 563 -2.13 14.23 -14.00
N ALA A 564 -1.04 14.86 -13.55
CA ALA A 564 -1.03 16.29 -13.24
C ALA A 564 -0.75 17.11 -14.50
N VAL A 565 -1.58 18.12 -14.76
CA VAL A 565 -1.47 19.04 -15.91
C VAL A 565 -1.72 20.44 -15.38
N ASP A 566 -0.77 21.34 -15.57
CA ASP A 566 -0.80 22.70 -15.03
C ASP A 566 -1.18 22.76 -13.54
N ASP A 567 -2.36 23.30 -13.22
CA ASP A 567 -2.92 23.51 -11.88
C ASP A 567 -3.98 22.45 -11.48
N PHE A 568 -4.14 21.40 -12.28
CA PHE A 568 -5.14 20.35 -12.03
C PHE A 568 -4.57 18.94 -12.13
N LEU A 569 -5.33 18.00 -11.60
CA LEU A 569 -5.04 16.59 -11.55
C LEU A 569 -6.19 15.82 -12.20
N LEU A 570 -5.86 14.84 -13.04
CA LEU A 570 -6.79 13.86 -13.57
C LEU A 570 -6.54 12.51 -12.93
N ALA A 571 -7.60 11.86 -12.47
CA ALA A 571 -7.55 10.51 -11.90
C ALA A 571 -8.67 9.65 -12.46
N ALA A 572 -8.38 8.38 -12.75
CA ALA A 572 -9.38 7.41 -13.14
C ALA A 572 -10.13 6.87 -11.92
N THR A 573 -11.45 6.72 -12.03
CA THR A 573 -12.30 6.11 -11.00
C THR A 573 -13.27 5.12 -11.65
N ASP A 574 -13.98 4.34 -10.84
CA ASP A 574 -15.02 3.42 -11.33
C ASP A 574 -16.22 4.16 -11.95
N ASP A 575 -16.35 5.46 -11.71
CA ASP A 575 -17.41 6.34 -12.23
C ASP A 575 -16.92 7.23 -13.40
N GLY A 576 -15.70 6.99 -13.91
CA GLY A 576 -15.07 7.79 -14.96
C GLY A 576 -13.86 8.60 -14.47
N ILE A 577 -13.28 9.41 -15.35
CA ILE A 577 -12.18 10.31 -15.02
C ILE A 577 -12.72 11.49 -14.21
N VAL A 578 -12.04 11.82 -13.12
CA VAL A 578 -12.31 13.01 -12.30
C VAL A 578 -11.20 14.04 -12.45
N ARG A 579 -11.57 15.32 -12.41
CA ARG A 579 -10.66 16.46 -12.39
C ARG A 579 -10.70 17.10 -11.01
N ILE A 580 -9.54 17.16 -10.37
CA ILE A 580 -9.31 17.91 -9.13
C ILE A 580 -8.54 19.17 -9.49
N GLN A 581 -8.98 20.34 -9.04
CA GLN A 581 -8.33 21.61 -9.36
C GLN A 581 -7.99 22.39 -8.09
N ILE A 582 -6.92 23.17 -8.17
CA ILE A 582 -6.58 24.15 -7.14
C ILE A 582 -7.52 25.35 -7.27
N GLN A 583 -8.31 25.62 -6.25
CA GLN A 583 -9.21 26.77 -6.18
C GLN A 583 -9.03 27.46 -4.83
N SER A 584 -8.58 28.71 -4.84
CA SER A 584 -8.40 29.53 -3.62
C SER A 584 -7.56 28.85 -2.51
N GLY A 585 -6.53 28.10 -2.89
CA GLY A 585 -5.66 27.38 -1.94
C GLY A 585 -6.22 26.05 -1.42
N GLN A 586 -7.35 25.58 -1.96
CA GLN A 586 -7.95 24.30 -1.65
C GLN A 586 -7.98 23.39 -2.89
N LEU A 587 -8.09 22.09 -2.67
CA LEU A 587 -8.27 21.10 -3.74
C LEU A 587 -9.74 20.71 -3.83
N THR A 588 -10.39 21.10 -4.92
CA THR A 588 -11.81 20.85 -5.13
C THR A 588 -12.02 19.82 -6.24
N HIS A 589 -12.97 18.91 -6.02
CA HIS A 589 -13.48 18.08 -7.10
C HIS A 589 -14.26 18.99 -8.07
N ASN A 590 -13.65 19.30 -9.21
CA ASN A 590 -14.17 20.28 -10.16
C ASN A 590 -15.19 19.64 -11.11
N ARG A 591 -14.87 18.46 -11.65
CA ARG A 591 -15.68 17.80 -12.69
C ARG A 591 -15.45 16.30 -12.72
N THR A 592 -16.50 15.54 -13.00
CA THR A 592 -16.42 14.13 -13.45
C THR A 592 -16.76 14.07 -14.94
N PHE A 593 -16.07 13.20 -15.68
CA PHE A 593 -16.32 12.87 -17.08
C PHE A 593 -16.99 11.48 -17.16
N PRO A 594 -18.29 11.35 -16.82
CA PRO A 594 -18.98 10.06 -16.73
C PRO A 594 -19.02 9.30 -18.07
N GLU A 595 -18.87 9.98 -19.20
CA GLU A 595 -18.74 9.37 -20.53
C GLU A 595 -17.51 8.46 -20.67
N THR A 596 -16.52 8.63 -19.80
CA THR A 596 -15.30 7.79 -19.76
C THR A 596 -15.45 6.54 -18.90
N GLU A 597 -16.53 6.44 -18.11
CA GLU A 597 -16.81 5.34 -17.18
C GLU A 597 -16.71 3.92 -17.80
N PRO A 598 -17.08 3.68 -19.06
CA PRO A 598 -16.90 2.37 -19.69
C PRO A 598 -15.45 2.02 -20.01
N TYR A 599 -14.57 3.02 -20.11
CA TYR A 599 -13.21 2.88 -20.64
C TYR A 599 -12.12 3.00 -19.58
N VAL A 600 -12.45 3.43 -18.37
CA VAL A 600 -11.54 3.53 -17.24
C VAL A 600 -12.08 2.83 -15.99
N ASP A 601 -11.19 2.53 -15.06
CA ASP A 601 -11.53 2.18 -13.68
C ASP A 601 -10.44 2.70 -12.73
N ALA A 602 -10.65 2.55 -11.44
CA ALA A 602 -9.75 3.09 -10.41
C ALA A 602 -8.33 2.46 -10.40
N SER A 603 -8.06 1.42 -11.20
CA SER A 603 -6.72 0.84 -11.36
C SER A 603 -5.94 1.37 -12.57
N CYS A 604 -6.57 2.17 -13.43
CA CYS A 604 -5.90 2.75 -14.59
C CYS A 604 -4.89 3.82 -14.17
N GLN A 605 -3.70 3.78 -14.78
CA GLN A 605 -2.79 4.92 -14.81
C GLN A 605 -3.19 5.83 -15.98
N LEU A 606 -3.23 7.13 -15.73
CA LEU A 606 -3.44 8.16 -16.76
C LEU A 606 -2.10 8.84 -17.08
N LEU A 607 -1.82 9.00 -18.37
CA LEU A 607 -0.68 9.77 -18.87
C LEU A 607 -1.17 10.79 -19.90
N ALA A 608 -0.59 12.00 -19.89
CA ALA A 608 -0.91 13.01 -20.90
C ALA A 608 -0.52 12.50 -22.30
N GLY A 609 -1.44 12.60 -23.26
CA GLY A 609 -1.24 12.25 -24.66
C GLY A 609 -1.53 13.41 -25.60
N PRO A 610 -1.11 13.32 -26.88
CA PRO A 610 -1.46 14.32 -27.88
C PRO A 610 -2.99 14.38 -28.06
N GLN A 611 -3.60 15.52 -27.72
CA GLN A 611 -5.06 15.73 -27.85
C GLN A 611 -5.90 14.69 -27.08
N GLY A 612 -5.41 14.20 -25.93
CA GLY A 612 -6.09 13.17 -25.16
C GLY A 612 -5.28 12.64 -23.97
N LEU A 613 -5.63 11.43 -23.52
CA LEU A 613 -4.97 10.72 -22.44
C LEU A 613 -4.63 9.30 -22.89
N TRP A 614 -3.46 8.82 -22.53
CA TRP A 614 -3.19 7.39 -22.55
C TRP A 614 -3.75 6.78 -21.26
N VAL A 615 -4.58 5.76 -21.41
CA VAL A 615 -5.15 4.96 -20.33
C VAL A 615 -4.37 3.65 -20.28
N VAL A 616 -3.52 3.51 -19.27
CA VAL A 616 -2.69 2.32 -19.08
C VAL A 616 -3.36 1.37 -18.10
N ARG A 617 -3.67 0.18 -18.58
CA ARG A 617 -4.15 -0.97 -17.80
C ARG A 617 -3.04 -2.00 -17.69
N TYR A 618 -3.26 -3.05 -16.92
CA TYR A 618 -2.26 -4.10 -16.73
C TYR A 618 -1.90 -4.88 -18.00
N ARG A 619 -2.76 -4.90 -19.02
CA ARG A 619 -2.56 -5.70 -20.26
C ARG A 619 -2.87 -4.95 -21.55
N GLN A 620 -3.28 -3.70 -21.43
CA GLN A 620 -3.77 -2.91 -22.54
C GLN A 620 -3.42 -1.45 -22.31
N ILE A 621 -3.09 -0.76 -23.39
CA ILE A 621 -3.00 0.69 -23.42
C ILE A 621 -3.95 1.19 -24.49
N ASP A 622 -4.76 2.18 -24.13
CA ASP A 622 -5.70 2.85 -25.03
C ASP A 622 -5.41 4.35 -25.07
N HIS A 623 -5.64 4.98 -26.23
CA HIS A 623 -5.71 6.42 -26.36
C HIS A 623 -7.17 6.86 -26.22
N LEU A 624 -7.44 7.75 -25.29
CA LEU A 624 -8.77 8.30 -25.03
C LEU A 624 -8.79 9.78 -25.36
N GLN A 625 -9.65 10.17 -26.31
CA GLN A 625 -9.85 11.56 -26.73
C GLN A 625 -11.27 11.99 -26.35
N LEU A 626 -11.37 13.13 -25.68
CA LEU A 626 -12.63 13.76 -25.29
C LEU A 626 -12.95 14.89 -26.29
N HIS A 627 -14.12 14.83 -26.91
CA HIS A 627 -14.62 15.79 -27.91
C HIS A 627 -15.67 16.75 -27.34
#